data_AF-A0A166L4X6-F1
#
_entry.id   AF-A0A166L4X6-F1
#
_cell.length_a   1.000
_cell.length_b   1.000
_cell.length_c   1.000
_cell.angle_alpha   90.00
_cell.angle_beta   90.00
_cell.angle_gamma   90.00
#
_symmetry.space_group_name_H-M   'P 1'
#
loop_
_entity.id
_entity.type
_entity.pdbx_description
1 polymer ?
#
loop_
_entity_poly.entity_id
_entity_poly.type
_entity_poly.pdbx_seq_one_letter_code
_entity_poly.pdbx_strand_id
1 'polypeptide(L)'
;MDFLNALPFTRDQLNEAGLLGEDTPGHVTKVLKTMSQYPKLLGDLSIFTISCIKHSGLVQPFASPASPTFSDTSTAFSALSIDSTATVENPTLISEYERITYFHGTSLDPPELLYRSDLLTNPFPLPKGGRHVATPTKTAYGVFKTVLNPVWHDVAPQICNYLKSCGIRYSMVLPVRIFTHAEDGKGSLGPIVLWMATHPGTTTAQDAHDASPHIISLLEKVGVEGAVLEWFEGSIERLAGPALLRPTLDIDPTFYVRRFLTSVLGIPVATKETEDDDAQGSLGFFFHENKTKEGEPSARVLGVTNRHVLRKKNDADYLLRGSGAPPQAVRVCGQRRFQRGVNEIKALIGHLGSDAERLAMEIALLEVQLSSENPDEAEEAEQGLAIKQAELADVKQKIVKLEEFYNLVNGQWSDIERRDMGITDWAPKIQVNTDGPKYTLDVGTFVLDEAKFKTNFKGNVIDLGAKYTSAELSDKFYALYNRGGRALFKFPPNRQLRVGGVLTREQLANPDCFDSNNESCLAVLKDGNSSDVTVGKYSGLEAYTADDLGRQSIELAILNYDKQSGDFSAKGDSGSLIVDGMGNMVGLLHSGMPRGASNHVTFATPIWWLIEQIKKQYPYADFYHTGW
;
A
#
# COMPACT_ATOMS: atom_id res chain seq x y z
N MET A 1 -26.01 -9.64 -35.41
CA MET A 1 -25.66 -8.26 -35.00
C MET A 1 -24.43 -8.37 -34.12
N ASP A 2 -23.46 -7.46 -34.28
CA ASP A 2 -22.30 -7.40 -33.40
C ASP A 2 -22.79 -7.13 -31.96
N PHE A 3 -22.59 -8.09 -31.05
CA PHE A 3 -23.08 -7.97 -29.66
C PHE A 3 -22.46 -6.76 -28.94
N LEU A 4 -21.34 -6.25 -29.48
CA LEU A 4 -20.66 -5.05 -29.03
C LEU A 4 -21.57 -3.79 -29.09
N ASN A 5 -22.54 -3.74 -30.00
CA ASN A 5 -23.45 -2.59 -30.12
C ASN A 5 -24.48 -2.49 -28.97
N ALA A 6 -24.64 -3.55 -28.19
CA ALA A 6 -25.55 -3.58 -27.03
C ALA A 6 -24.81 -3.36 -25.70
N LEU A 7 -23.49 -3.15 -25.73
CA LEU A 7 -22.70 -2.85 -24.55
C LEU A 7 -22.76 -1.35 -24.21
N PRO A 8 -22.62 -0.98 -22.93
CA PRO A 8 -22.50 0.41 -22.48
C PRO A 8 -21.12 1.04 -22.78
N PHE A 9 -20.24 0.37 -23.54
CA PHE A 9 -18.86 0.82 -23.81
C PHE A 9 -18.61 0.99 -25.30
N THR A 10 -17.76 1.95 -25.65
CA THR A 10 -17.29 2.11 -27.03
C THR A 10 -16.26 1.04 -27.37
N ARG A 11 -16.08 0.77 -28.67
CA ARG A 11 -15.08 -0.18 -29.14
C ARG A 11 -13.66 0.25 -28.76
N ASP A 12 -13.40 1.56 -28.77
CA ASP A 12 -12.10 2.14 -28.39
C ASP A 12 -11.79 1.91 -26.91
N GLN A 13 -12.77 2.16 -26.02
CA GLN A 13 -12.62 1.86 -24.59
C GLN A 13 -12.28 0.39 -24.34
N LEU A 14 -12.96 -0.52 -25.04
CA LEU A 14 -12.70 -1.96 -24.92
C LEU A 14 -11.33 -2.37 -25.48
N ASN A 15 -10.88 -1.72 -26.57
CA ASN A 15 -9.53 -1.94 -27.12
C ASN A 15 -8.44 -1.41 -26.18
N GLU A 16 -8.59 -0.21 -25.63
CA GLU A 16 -7.66 0.39 -24.67
C GLU A 16 -7.51 -0.47 -23.41
N ALA A 17 -8.62 -1.03 -22.92
CA ALA A 17 -8.61 -1.97 -21.81
C ALA A 17 -8.09 -3.38 -22.18
N GLY A 18 -7.76 -3.62 -23.46
CA GLY A 18 -7.31 -4.91 -23.97
C GLY A 18 -8.35 -6.02 -23.80
N LEU A 19 -9.63 -5.68 -23.92
CA LEU A 19 -10.78 -6.58 -23.76
C LEU A 19 -11.32 -7.11 -25.10
N LEU A 20 -10.67 -6.76 -26.21
CA LEU A 20 -10.95 -7.23 -27.57
C LEU A 20 -9.65 -7.74 -28.23
N GLY A 21 -9.78 -8.72 -29.13
CA GLY A 21 -8.67 -9.33 -29.86
C GLY A 21 -8.55 -10.84 -29.60
N GLU A 22 -7.70 -11.53 -30.39
CA GLU A 22 -7.50 -12.99 -30.31
C GLU A 22 -6.97 -13.45 -28.94
N ASP A 23 -6.26 -12.57 -28.22
CA ASP A 23 -5.70 -12.84 -26.89
C ASP A 23 -6.69 -12.62 -25.74
N THR A 24 -7.96 -12.31 -26.02
CA THR A 24 -8.97 -12.10 -24.98
C THR A 24 -9.39 -13.44 -24.37
N PRO A 25 -9.23 -13.64 -23.04
CA PRO A 25 -9.63 -14.90 -22.41
C PRO A 25 -11.13 -15.19 -22.60
N GLY A 26 -11.47 -16.46 -22.86
CA GLY A 26 -12.86 -16.85 -23.17
C GLY A 26 -13.88 -16.51 -22.08
N HIS A 27 -13.45 -16.46 -20.81
CA HIS A 27 -14.33 -16.05 -19.69
C HIS A 27 -14.66 -14.55 -19.74
N VAL A 28 -13.75 -13.69 -20.23
CA VAL A 28 -14.03 -12.26 -20.44
C VAL A 28 -15.02 -12.07 -21.59
N THR A 29 -14.84 -12.80 -22.69
CA THR A 29 -15.80 -12.78 -23.80
C THR A 29 -17.17 -13.27 -23.37
N LYS A 30 -17.24 -14.28 -22.49
CA LYS A 30 -18.50 -14.75 -21.91
C LYS A 30 -19.21 -13.62 -21.17
N VAL A 31 -18.52 -12.91 -20.26
CA VAL A 31 -19.09 -11.78 -19.51
C VAL A 31 -19.63 -10.70 -20.45
N LEU A 32 -18.87 -10.31 -21.47
CA LEU A 32 -19.32 -9.30 -22.44
C LEU A 32 -20.59 -9.77 -23.18
N LYS A 33 -20.67 -11.04 -23.57
CA LYS A 33 -21.89 -11.60 -24.18
C LYS A 33 -23.07 -11.61 -23.22
N THR A 34 -22.88 -12.07 -21.98
CA THR A 34 -23.93 -12.07 -20.95
C THR A 34 -24.43 -10.65 -20.69
N MET A 35 -23.51 -9.68 -20.64
CA MET A 35 -23.87 -8.26 -20.45
C MET A 35 -24.65 -7.69 -21.63
N SER A 36 -24.33 -8.08 -22.87
CA SER A 36 -25.10 -7.70 -24.06
C SER A 36 -26.50 -8.32 -24.09
N GLN A 37 -26.66 -9.53 -23.54
CA GLN A 37 -27.93 -10.25 -23.48
C GLN A 37 -28.83 -9.74 -22.34
N TYR A 38 -28.23 -9.40 -21.20
CA TYR A 38 -28.93 -9.00 -19.98
C TYR A 38 -28.47 -7.62 -19.47
N PRO A 39 -28.64 -6.53 -20.27
CA PRO A 39 -28.13 -5.21 -19.92
C PRO A 39 -28.76 -4.64 -18.64
N LYS A 40 -29.99 -5.05 -18.29
CA LYS A 40 -30.62 -4.66 -17.02
C LYS A 40 -29.95 -5.26 -15.79
N LEU A 41 -29.31 -6.43 -15.94
CA LEU A 41 -28.68 -7.15 -14.84
C LEU A 41 -27.20 -6.82 -14.70
N LEU A 42 -26.49 -6.47 -15.79
CA LEU A 42 -25.03 -6.28 -15.77
C LEU A 42 -24.54 -4.96 -16.38
N GLY A 43 -25.41 -4.15 -16.98
CA GLY A 43 -25.00 -2.95 -17.72
C GLY A 43 -24.41 -1.82 -16.89
N ASP A 44 -24.45 -1.94 -15.56
CA ASP A 44 -23.84 -1.03 -14.58
C ASP A 44 -22.45 -1.50 -14.10
N LEU A 45 -21.97 -2.68 -14.51
CA LEU A 45 -20.60 -3.09 -14.25
C LEU A 45 -19.64 -2.16 -14.99
N SER A 46 -18.58 -1.72 -14.33
CA SER A 46 -17.58 -0.83 -14.92
C SER A 46 -16.63 -1.59 -15.88
N ILE A 47 -16.01 -0.87 -16.82
CA ILE A 47 -14.94 -1.45 -17.66
C ILE A 47 -13.74 -1.91 -16.82
N PHE A 48 -13.50 -1.26 -15.68
CA PHE A 48 -12.45 -1.63 -14.74
C PHE A 48 -12.75 -2.98 -14.07
N THR A 49 -14.00 -3.24 -13.70
CA THR A 49 -14.43 -4.57 -13.21
C THR A 49 -14.15 -5.65 -14.25
N ILE A 50 -14.47 -5.40 -15.53
CA ILE A 50 -14.22 -6.40 -16.60
C ILE A 50 -12.71 -6.63 -16.80
N SER A 51 -11.91 -5.56 -16.67
CA SER A 51 -10.44 -5.66 -16.68
C SER A 51 -9.92 -6.47 -15.48
N CYS A 52 -10.56 -6.35 -14.32
CA CYS A 52 -10.27 -7.17 -13.15
C CYS A 52 -10.65 -8.65 -13.35
N ILE A 53 -11.73 -8.96 -14.05
CA ILE A 53 -12.10 -10.35 -14.44
C ILE A 53 -11.04 -10.96 -15.35
N LYS A 54 -10.48 -10.18 -16.29
CA LYS A 54 -9.34 -10.62 -17.10
C LYS A 54 -8.13 -10.94 -16.20
N HIS A 55 -7.84 -10.08 -15.24
CA HIS A 55 -6.72 -10.25 -14.30
C HIS A 55 -6.88 -11.47 -13.37
N SER A 56 -8.08 -11.70 -12.80
CA SER A 56 -8.33 -12.82 -11.90
C SER A 56 -8.20 -14.18 -12.59
N GLY A 57 -8.47 -14.28 -13.90
CA GLY A 57 -8.21 -15.48 -14.68
C GLY A 57 -6.73 -15.89 -14.76
N LEU A 58 -5.80 -14.97 -14.44
CA LEU A 58 -4.35 -15.21 -14.44
C LEU A 58 -3.80 -15.54 -13.05
N VAL A 59 -4.59 -15.36 -11.99
CA VAL A 59 -4.16 -15.48 -10.59
C VAL A 59 -5.03 -16.52 -9.89
N GLN A 60 -4.44 -17.61 -9.39
CA GLN A 60 -5.22 -18.61 -8.63
C GLN A 60 -5.73 -18.03 -7.29
N PRO A 61 -6.92 -18.45 -6.82
CA PRO A 61 -7.47 -17.97 -5.57
C PRO A 61 -6.69 -18.53 -4.37
N PHE A 62 -6.35 -17.64 -3.42
CA PHE A 62 -6.05 -17.91 -2.00
C PHE A 62 -5.05 -19.03 -1.62
N ALA A 63 -4.27 -19.56 -2.56
CA ALA A 63 -3.12 -20.40 -2.25
C ALA A 63 -1.87 -19.53 -2.10
N SER A 64 -1.09 -19.77 -1.04
CA SER A 64 0.22 -19.15 -0.81
C SER A 64 1.05 -19.14 -2.11
N PRO A 65 1.53 -17.97 -2.57
CA PRO A 65 2.35 -17.95 -3.77
C PRO A 65 3.70 -18.59 -3.46
N ALA A 66 3.98 -19.71 -4.14
CA ALA A 66 5.35 -20.19 -4.31
C ALA A 66 6.16 -19.08 -5.00
N SER A 67 7.35 -18.80 -4.47
CA SER A 67 8.29 -17.81 -5.00
C SER A 67 8.61 -18.10 -6.49
N PRO A 68 8.41 -17.17 -7.43
CA PRO A 68 9.03 -17.28 -8.74
C PRO A 68 10.49 -16.81 -8.65
N THR A 69 11.36 -17.56 -9.33
CA THR A 69 12.77 -17.28 -9.51
C THR A 69 12.97 -16.02 -10.36
N PHE A 70 14.04 -15.28 -10.04
CA PHE A 70 14.55 -14.14 -10.81
C PHE A 70 14.66 -14.49 -12.31
N SER A 71 14.11 -13.63 -13.15
CA SER A 71 14.52 -13.47 -14.53
C SER A 71 14.56 -12.00 -14.87
N ASP A 72 15.74 -11.55 -15.31
CA ASP A 72 15.99 -10.20 -15.84
C ASP A 72 15.12 -9.95 -17.07
N THR A 73 14.33 -8.88 -17.04
CA THR A 73 13.81 -8.28 -18.28
C THR A 73 13.85 -6.76 -18.18
N SER A 74 14.53 -6.23 -19.17
CA SER A 74 14.80 -4.83 -19.51
C SER A 74 13.55 -3.95 -19.63
N THR A 75 13.75 -2.70 -19.23
CA THR A 75 12.93 -1.51 -19.43
C THR A 75 12.39 -1.39 -20.87
N ALA A 76 11.07 -1.39 -21.01
CA ALA A 76 10.37 -0.93 -22.20
C ALA A 76 9.63 0.38 -21.85
N PHE A 77 10.21 1.52 -22.24
CA PHE A 77 9.50 2.79 -22.32
C PHE A 77 8.51 2.71 -23.49
N SER A 78 7.22 2.81 -23.20
CA SER A 78 6.19 2.92 -24.24
C SER A 78 6.15 4.36 -24.76
N ALA A 79 6.39 4.52 -26.06
CA ALA A 79 6.24 5.78 -26.77
C ALA A 79 4.74 6.08 -26.93
N LEU A 80 4.28 7.18 -26.33
CA LEU A 80 2.97 7.77 -26.61
C LEU A 80 3.01 8.39 -28.01
N SER A 81 2.26 7.81 -28.94
CA SER A 81 1.96 8.42 -30.23
C SER A 81 0.82 9.43 -30.04
N ILE A 82 1.13 10.72 -30.17
CA ILE A 82 0.13 11.80 -30.13
C ILE A 82 -0.07 12.32 -31.55
N ASP A 83 -1.31 12.23 -31.99
CA ASP A 83 -1.76 12.58 -33.33
C ASP A 83 -1.69 14.09 -33.56
N SER A 84 -1.26 14.49 -34.75
CA SER A 84 -0.98 15.90 -35.09
C SER A 84 -2.20 16.53 -35.77
N THR A 85 -3.08 17.17 -35.01
CA THR A 85 -4.11 18.05 -35.58
C THR A 85 -3.98 19.46 -35.03
N ALA A 86 -3.22 20.31 -35.75
CA ALA A 86 -3.05 21.72 -35.44
C ALA A 86 -3.80 22.59 -36.45
N THR A 87 -4.94 23.14 -36.02
CA THR A 87 -5.46 24.42 -36.52
C THR A 87 -5.99 25.20 -35.33
N VAL A 88 -5.22 26.21 -34.90
CA VAL A 88 -5.59 27.12 -33.80
C VAL A 88 -6.48 28.22 -34.39
N GLU A 89 -7.78 28.18 -34.12
CA GLU A 89 -8.75 29.22 -34.55
C GLU A 89 -8.84 30.41 -33.57
N ASN A 90 -8.06 30.43 -32.47
CA ASN A 90 -8.07 31.54 -31.51
C ASN A 90 -6.65 31.91 -31.04
N PRO A 91 -6.16 33.15 -31.27
CA PRO A 91 -4.79 33.56 -30.94
C PRO A 91 -4.44 33.56 -29.44
N THR A 92 -5.39 33.28 -28.55
CA THR A 92 -5.18 33.19 -27.10
C THR A 92 -5.08 31.75 -26.55
N LEU A 93 -5.25 30.72 -27.39
CA LEU A 93 -5.23 29.32 -26.95
C LEU A 93 -3.88 28.65 -27.22
N ILE A 94 -3.30 28.06 -26.18
CA ILE A 94 -2.15 27.15 -26.27
C ILE A 94 -2.54 25.87 -27.03
N SER A 95 -1.61 25.33 -27.81
CA SER A 95 -1.86 24.04 -28.48
C SER A 95 -1.92 22.89 -27.48
N GLU A 96 -2.65 21.81 -27.79
CA GLU A 96 -2.69 20.62 -26.93
C GLU A 96 -1.29 20.01 -26.71
N TYR A 97 -0.45 20.01 -27.74
CA TYR A 97 0.93 19.56 -27.63
C TYR A 97 1.73 20.42 -26.63
N GLU A 98 1.60 21.75 -26.69
CA GLU A 98 2.23 22.66 -25.73
C GLU A 98 1.67 22.43 -24.32
N ARG A 99 0.35 22.31 -24.17
CA ARG A 99 -0.34 22.09 -22.89
C ARG A 99 0.30 20.96 -22.08
N ILE A 100 0.52 19.81 -22.71
CA ILE A 100 1.02 18.59 -22.06
C ILE A 100 2.55 18.52 -21.98
N THR A 101 3.28 19.21 -22.88
CA THR A 101 4.75 19.08 -22.95
C THR A 101 5.52 20.28 -22.39
N TYR A 102 4.84 21.39 -22.07
CA TYR A 102 5.51 22.65 -21.73
C TYR A 102 6.48 22.50 -20.56
N PHE A 103 6.09 21.82 -19.49
CA PHE A 103 6.90 21.65 -18.28
C PHE A 103 7.82 20.42 -18.31
N HIS A 104 8.03 19.82 -19.48
CA HIS A 104 8.87 18.64 -19.62
C HIS A 104 10.26 18.82 -18.98
N GLY A 105 10.63 17.88 -18.10
CA GLY A 105 11.91 17.87 -17.39
C GLY A 105 11.93 18.54 -16.01
N THR A 106 10.86 19.22 -15.58
CA THR A 106 10.79 19.80 -14.22
C THR A 106 10.50 18.75 -13.14
N SER A 107 9.78 17.69 -13.50
CA SER A 107 9.53 16.48 -12.70
C SER A 107 9.30 15.27 -13.63
N LEU A 108 9.13 14.07 -13.06
CA LEU A 108 8.78 12.87 -13.83
C LEU A 108 7.39 12.98 -14.49
N ASP A 109 6.45 13.64 -13.80
CA ASP A 109 5.07 13.87 -14.22
C ASP A 109 4.71 15.33 -13.90
N PRO A 110 5.01 16.28 -14.81
CA PRO A 110 4.79 17.70 -14.56
C PRO A 110 3.32 18.09 -14.81
N PRO A 111 2.82 19.19 -14.21
CA PRO A 111 1.46 19.65 -14.44
C PRO A 111 1.27 20.11 -15.90
N GLU A 112 0.03 20.12 -16.36
CA GLU A 112 -0.33 20.71 -17.66
C GLU A 112 -0.36 22.24 -17.57
N LEU A 113 0.19 22.91 -18.59
CA LEU A 113 0.15 24.37 -18.68
C LEU A 113 -1.30 24.83 -18.95
N LEU A 114 -1.79 25.80 -18.19
CA LEU A 114 -3.09 26.42 -18.41
C LEU A 114 -2.99 27.66 -19.30
N TYR A 115 -2.03 28.55 -19.02
CA TYR A 115 -1.80 29.81 -19.74
C TYR A 115 -0.39 30.35 -19.48
N ARG A 116 0.18 31.10 -20.42
CA ARG A 116 1.41 31.87 -20.19
C ARG A 116 1.38 33.25 -20.84
N SER A 117 1.93 34.25 -20.17
CA SER A 117 1.81 35.65 -20.59
C SER A 117 2.70 36.04 -21.78
N ASP A 118 3.73 35.25 -22.09
CA ASP A 118 4.66 35.49 -23.21
C ASP A 118 4.29 34.71 -24.48
N LEU A 119 3.07 34.15 -24.55
CA LEU A 119 2.60 33.32 -25.65
C LEU A 119 2.84 33.95 -27.03
N LEU A 120 2.61 35.26 -27.18
CA LEU A 120 2.76 35.99 -28.45
C LEU A 120 4.22 36.40 -28.75
N THR A 121 5.02 36.63 -27.72
CA THR A 121 6.41 37.12 -27.86
C THR A 121 7.42 35.99 -27.91
N ASN A 122 7.04 34.79 -27.46
CA ASN A 122 7.89 33.61 -27.36
C ASN A 122 7.12 32.35 -27.81
N PRO A 123 7.00 32.09 -29.12
CA PRO A 123 6.21 30.97 -29.64
C PRO A 123 6.83 29.62 -29.28
N PHE A 124 5.99 28.65 -28.90
CA PHE A 124 6.43 27.30 -28.57
C PHE A 124 6.77 26.50 -29.84
N PRO A 125 7.88 25.76 -29.89
CA PRO A 125 8.26 24.99 -31.07
C PRO A 125 7.29 23.82 -31.28
N LEU A 126 6.44 23.93 -32.31
CA LEU A 126 5.58 22.83 -32.74
C LEU A 126 6.33 21.87 -33.67
N PRO A 127 6.15 20.54 -33.53
CA PRO A 127 6.72 19.59 -34.47
C PRO A 127 6.13 19.82 -35.88
N LYS A 128 6.98 20.19 -36.84
CA LYS A 128 6.59 20.35 -38.25
C LYS A 128 6.96 19.09 -39.03
N GLY A 129 5.94 18.36 -39.50
CA GLY A 129 6.06 17.34 -40.55
C GLY A 129 7.03 16.19 -40.22
N GLY A 130 6.54 15.15 -39.53
CA GLY A 130 7.13 13.80 -39.52
C GLY A 130 8.54 13.62 -38.95
N ARG A 131 9.21 14.69 -38.47
CA ARG A 131 10.47 14.61 -37.72
C ARG A 131 10.19 14.86 -36.24
N HIS A 132 10.64 13.95 -35.37
CA HIS A 132 10.68 14.15 -33.94
C HIS A 132 11.57 15.36 -33.63
N VAL A 133 10.98 16.49 -33.25
CA VAL A 133 11.70 17.59 -32.62
C VAL A 133 11.82 17.19 -31.15
N ALA A 134 13.03 17.06 -30.59
CA ALA A 134 13.13 16.73 -29.17
C ALA A 134 12.56 17.89 -28.35
N THR A 135 11.59 17.59 -27.48
CA THR A 135 11.03 18.57 -26.56
C THR A 135 12.14 19.04 -25.62
N PRO A 136 12.44 20.35 -25.58
CA PRO A 136 13.45 20.88 -24.67
C PRO A 136 13.12 20.48 -23.23
N THR A 137 14.13 20.07 -22.46
CA THR A 137 13.96 19.81 -21.02
C THR A 137 14.18 21.11 -20.24
N LYS A 138 13.40 21.31 -19.18
CA LYS A 138 13.48 22.49 -18.31
C LYS A 138 13.97 22.10 -16.93
N THR A 139 14.78 22.95 -16.30
CA THR A 139 15.15 22.84 -14.89
C THR A 139 14.81 24.13 -14.17
N ALA A 140 14.05 24.04 -13.08
CA ALA A 140 13.69 25.18 -12.26
C ALA A 140 14.79 25.52 -11.25
N TYR A 141 15.09 26.80 -11.11
CA TYR A 141 16.04 27.37 -10.16
C TYR A 141 15.37 28.45 -9.30
N GLY A 142 15.90 28.67 -8.11
CA GLY A 142 15.48 29.78 -7.25
C GLY A 142 15.87 31.15 -7.82
N VAL A 143 15.06 32.17 -7.55
CA VAL A 143 15.35 33.57 -7.88
C VAL A 143 16.23 34.17 -6.77
N PHE A 144 17.53 34.35 -7.04
CA PHE A 144 18.48 34.96 -6.10
C PHE A 144 19.18 36.18 -6.70
N LYS A 145 19.55 37.14 -5.83
CA LYS A 145 20.33 38.34 -6.19
C LYS A 145 19.69 39.19 -7.30
N THR A 146 18.37 39.26 -7.33
CA THR A 146 17.58 40.08 -8.26
C THR A 146 16.91 41.24 -7.53
N VAL A 147 16.40 42.21 -8.29
CA VAL A 147 15.57 43.32 -7.77
C VAL A 147 14.31 42.84 -7.05
N LEU A 148 13.82 41.63 -7.35
CA LEU A 148 12.64 41.05 -6.70
C LEU A 148 12.93 40.61 -5.26
N ASN A 149 14.14 40.16 -4.95
CA ASN A 149 14.49 39.61 -3.63
C ASN A 149 14.21 40.56 -2.44
N PRO A 150 14.62 41.85 -2.46
CA PRO A 150 14.36 42.75 -1.34
C PRO A 150 12.89 43.18 -1.21
N VAL A 151 12.10 43.11 -2.28
CA VAL A 151 10.71 43.64 -2.32
C VAL A 151 9.64 42.54 -2.32
N TRP A 152 10.02 41.27 -2.44
CA TRP A 152 9.06 40.16 -2.59
C TRP A 152 8.06 40.08 -1.44
N HIS A 153 8.49 40.36 -0.22
CA HIS A 153 7.63 40.37 0.96
C HIS A 153 6.50 41.42 0.89
N ASP A 154 6.67 42.49 0.11
CA ASP A 154 5.67 43.53 -0.09
C ASP A 154 4.82 43.30 -1.35
N VAL A 155 5.43 42.75 -2.41
CA VAL A 155 4.79 42.54 -3.72
C VAL A 155 3.91 41.30 -3.71
N ALA A 156 4.36 40.19 -3.12
CA ALA A 156 3.61 38.93 -3.14
C ALA A 156 2.21 39.06 -2.49
N PRO A 157 2.03 39.74 -1.32
CA PRO A 157 0.71 39.96 -0.76
C PRO A 157 -0.21 40.81 -1.66
N GLN A 158 0.33 41.78 -2.40
CA GLN A 158 -0.45 42.59 -3.34
C GLN A 158 -0.98 41.74 -4.50
N ILE A 159 -0.14 40.88 -5.06
CA ILE A 159 -0.53 39.90 -6.09
C ILE A 159 -1.62 38.98 -5.53
N CYS A 160 -1.39 38.38 -4.37
CA CYS A 160 -2.36 37.48 -3.72
C CYS A 160 -3.71 38.16 -3.43
N ASN A 161 -3.72 39.43 -3.01
CA ASN A 161 -4.94 40.19 -2.78
C ASN A 161 -5.66 40.52 -4.09
N TYR A 162 -4.92 40.86 -5.14
CA TYR A 162 -5.50 41.09 -6.46
C TYR A 162 -6.17 39.82 -7.01
N LEU A 163 -5.50 38.66 -6.95
CA LEU A 163 -6.08 37.38 -7.37
C LEU A 163 -7.40 37.08 -6.65
N LYS A 164 -7.44 37.29 -5.32
CA LYS A 164 -8.67 37.16 -4.53
C LYS A 164 -9.77 38.12 -4.99
N SER A 165 -9.42 39.36 -5.33
CA SER A 165 -10.38 40.36 -5.82
C SER A 165 -10.98 39.99 -7.18
N CYS A 166 -10.25 39.24 -8.00
CA CYS A 166 -10.71 38.67 -9.27
C CYS A 166 -11.50 37.36 -9.10
N GLY A 167 -11.67 36.86 -7.87
CA GLY A 167 -12.31 35.56 -7.62
C GLY A 167 -11.43 34.34 -7.92
N ILE A 168 -10.13 34.53 -8.20
CA ILE A 168 -9.20 33.45 -8.54
C ILE A 168 -8.76 32.72 -7.27
N ARG A 169 -9.01 31.40 -7.24
CA ARG A 169 -8.62 30.51 -6.13
C ARG A 169 -7.21 29.95 -6.36
N TYR A 170 -6.20 30.80 -6.14
CA TYR A 170 -4.80 30.37 -6.24
C TYR A 170 -4.41 29.43 -5.08
N SER A 171 -3.52 28.49 -5.36
CA SER A 171 -2.88 27.59 -4.39
C SER A 171 -1.41 27.96 -4.16
N MET A 172 -0.71 28.49 -5.18
CA MET A 172 0.69 28.87 -5.09
C MET A 172 1.00 30.09 -5.98
N VAL A 173 1.85 30.98 -5.46
CA VAL A 173 2.55 32.03 -6.24
C VAL A 173 4.04 31.90 -5.95
N LEU A 174 4.82 31.46 -6.93
CA LEU A 174 6.24 31.14 -6.73
C LEU A 174 7.12 31.77 -7.83
N PRO A 175 8.06 32.67 -7.48
CA PRO A 175 9.07 33.14 -8.42
C PRO A 175 10.12 32.05 -8.67
N VAL A 176 10.36 31.74 -9.94
CA VAL A 176 11.37 30.78 -10.39
C VAL A 176 12.20 31.36 -11.54
N ARG A 177 13.35 30.75 -11.80
CA ARG A 177 14.12 30.91 -13.04
C ARG A 177 14.12 29.56 -13.76
N ILE A 178 13.81 29.55 -15.05
CA ILE A 178 13.80 28.31 -15.83
C ILE A 178 15.04 28.27 -16.71
N PHE A 179 15.85 27.24 -16.55
CA PHE A 179 16.91 26.91 -17.50
C PHE A 179 16.34 25.93 -18.52
N THR A 180 16.41 26.28 -19.81
CA THR A 180 15.98 25.41 -20.90
C THR A 180 17.19 24.79 -21.55
N HIS A 181 17.26 23.45 -21.55
CA HIS A 181 18.34 22.68 -22.16
C HIS A 181 18.04 22.44 -23.64
N ALA A 182 19.03 22.70 -24.50
CA ALA A 182 19.02 22.33 -25.91
C ALA A 182 19.66 20.95 -26.12
N GLU A 183 19.40 20.34 -27.28
CA GLU A 183 19.92 19.02 -27.65
C GLU A 183 21.46 18.91 -27.62
N ASP A 184 22.18 20.02 -27.83
CA ASP A 184 23.65 20.04 -27.83
C ASP A 184 24.28 20.20 -26.42
N GLY A 185 23.46 20.13 -25.37
CA GLY A 185 23.88 20.30 -23.97
C GLY A 185 24.14 21.76 -23.58
N LYS A 186 23.94 22.71 -24.48
CA LYS A 186 23.90 24.14 -24.13
C LYS A 186 22.49 24.50 -23.67
N GLY A 187 22.37 25.60 -22.95
CA GLY A 187 21.07 26.12 -22.55
C GLY A 187 21.15 27.56 -22.09
N SER A 188 19.99 28.14 -21.85
CA SER A 188 19.88 29.53 -21.38
C SER A 188 18.98 29.60 -20.17
N LEU A 189 19.41 30.40 -19.20
CA LEU A 189 18.57 30.77 -18.06
C LEU A 189 17.61 31.89 -18.50
N GLY A 190 16.32 31.57 -18.55
CA GLY A 190 15.24 32.49 -18.93
C GLY A 190 15.01 33.63 -17.93
N PRO A 191 14.00 34.48 -18.16
CA PRO A 191 13.66 35.59 -17.27
C PRO A 191 13.16 35.11 -15.89
N ILE A 192 12.79 36.05 -15.01
CA ILE A 192 12.02 35.71 -13.82
C ILE A 192 10.63 35.26 -14.27
N VAL A 193 10.23 34.08 -13.84
CA VAL A 193 8.92 33.51 -14.10
C VAL A 193 8.15 33.43 -12.79
N LEU A 194 6.90 33.86 -12.76
CA LEU A 194 5.99 33.56 -11.66
C LEU A 194 5.16 32.34 -12.04
N TRP A 195 5.37 31.25 -11.32
CA TRP A 195 4.50 30.09 -11.33
C TRP A 195 3.25 30.36 -10.51
N MET A 196 2.11 30.31 -11.20
CA MET A 196 0.79 30.61 -10.67
C MET A 196 -0.04 29.32 -10.66
N ALA A 197 -0.07 28.62 -9.53
CA ALA A 197 -0.90 27.43 -9.42
C ALA A 197 -2.30 27.80 -8.91
N THR A 198 -3.34 27.25 -9.54
CA THR A 198 -4.74 27.38 -9.11
C THR A 198 -5.31 26.04 -8.70
N HIS A 199 -6.31 26.04 -7.81
CA HIS A 199 -6.99 24.80 -7.47
C HIS A 199 -7.65 24.18 -8.73
N PRO A 200 -7.58 22.85 -8.92
CA PRO A 200 -8.13 22.19 -10.09
C PRO A 200 -9.61 22.52 -10.35
N GLY A 201 -9.95 22.83 -11.59
CA GLY A 201 -11.29 23.17 -12.06
C GLY A 201 -11.82 24.52 -11.58
N THR A 202 -11.00 25.39 -10.99
CA THR A 202 -11.47 26.67 -10.40
C THR A 202 -11.11 27.91 -11.21
N THR A 203 -10.26 27.81 -12.23
CA THR A 203 -9.79 28.97 -13.01
C THR A 203 -9.62 28.57 -14.46
N THR A 204 -10.15 29.38 -15.37
CA THR A 204 -10.03 29.14 -16.81
C THR A 204 -8.78 29.82 -17.39
N ALA A 205 -8.34 29.41 -18.57
CA ALA A 205 -7.25 30.08 -19.29
C ALA A 205 -7.57 31.56 -19.57
N GLN A 206 -8.85 31.91 -19.77
CA GLN A 206 -9.30 33.29 -19.95
C GLN A 206 -9.15 34.12 -18.67
N ASP A 207 -9.51 33.57 -17.51
CA ASP A 207 -9.32 34.24 -16.21
C ASP A 207 -7.83 34.51 -15.94
N ALA A 208 -6.97 33.54 -16.26
CA ALA A 208 -5.52 33.67 -16.15
C ALA A 208 -4.95 34.74 -17.11
N HIS A 209 -5.45 34.78 -18.35
CA HIS A 209 -5.12 35.82 -19.32
C HIS A 209 -5.50 37.21 -18.82
N ASP A 210 -6.72 37.39 -18.31
CA ASP A 210 -7.25 38.70 -17.92
C ASP A 210 -6.60 39.24 -16.64
N ALA A 211 -6.17 38.36 -15.73
CA ALA A 211 -5.46 38.76 -14.50
C ALA A 211 -3.98 39.10 -14.74
N SER A 212 -3.34 38.51 -15.75
CA SER A 212 -1.89 38.60 -15.94
C SER A 212 -1.35 40.03 -16.17
N PRO A 213 -1.97 40.91 -16.98
CA PRO A 213 -1.47 42.27 -17.22
C PRO A 213 -1.32 43.12 -15.95
N HIS A 214 -2.24 43.00 -15.00
CA HIS A 214 -2.17 43.76 -13.75
C HIS A 214 -0.99 43.30 -12.88
N ILE A 215 -0.76 41.99 -12.82
CA ILE A 215 0.34 41.41 -12.05
C ILE A 215 1.70 41.81 -12.66
N ILE A 216 1.80 41.80 -13.99
CA ILE A 216 2.99 42.29 -14.70
C ILE A 216 3.24 43.77 -14.36
N SER A 217 2.20 44.61 -14.39
CA SER A 217 2.33 46.04 -14.02
C SER A 217 2.78 46.23 -12.56
N LEU A 218 2.37 45.37 -11.63
CA LEU A 218 2.86 45.39 -10.24
C LEU A 218 4.36 45.07 -10.16
N LEU A 219 4.84 44.11 -10.97
CA LEU A 219 6.25 43.73 -11.04
C LEU A 219 7.09 44.84 -11.68
N GLU A 220 6.62 45.47 -12.75
CA GLU A 220 7.31 46.58 -13.42
C GLU A 220 7.47 47.80 -12.52
N LYS A 221 6.46 48.12 -11.69
CA LYS A 221 6.52 49.24 -10.73
C LYS A 221 7.64 49.08 -9.69
N VAL A 222 8.06 47.86 -9.41
CA VAL A 222 9.18 47.57 -8.50
C VAL A 222 10.49 47.28 -9.24
N GLY A 223 10.54 47.58 -10.55
CA GLY A 223 11.72 47.47 -11.40
C GLY A 223 11.98 46.07 -11.96
N VAL A 224 11.01 45.16 -11.88
CA VAL A 224 11.12 43.80 -12.45
C VAL A 224 10.54 43.82 -13.86
N GLU A 225 11.37 44.18 -14.83
CA GLU A 225 10.99 44.20 -16.24
C GLU A 225 11.12 42.82 -16.89
N GLY A 226 10.20 42.49 -17.81
CA GLY A 226 10.27 41.26 -18.61
C GLY A 226 9.94 39.97 -17.86
N ALA A 227 9.24 40.05 -16.72
CA ALA A 227 8.76 38.86 -16.02
C ALA A 227 7.64 38.16 -16.81
N VAL A 228 7.61 36.83 -16.71
CA VAL A 228 6.61 35.98 -17.37
C VAL A 228 5.74 35.31 -16.32
N LEU A 229 4.44 35.20 -16.56
CA LEU A 229 3.52 34.43 -15.72
C LEU A 229 3.20 33.12 -16.43
N GLU A 230 3.38 32.01 -15.72
CA GLU A 230 3.01 30.67 -16.18
C GLU A 230 1.99 30.09 -15.21
N TRP A 231 0.81 29.76 -15.73
CA TRP A 231 -0.33 29.27 -14.96
C TRP A 231 -0.55 27.79 -15.20
N PHE A 232 -0.90 27.07 -14.15
CA PHE A 232 -1.25 25.65 -14.20
C PHE A 232 -2.15 25.29 -13.01
N GLU A 233 -2.80 24.13 -13.09
CA GLU A 233 -3.58 23.63 -11.96
C GLU A 233 -2.71 22.81 -11.01
N GLY A 234 -2.90 23.00 -9.70
CA GLY A 234 -2.17 22.29 -8.67
C GLY A 234 -2.68 22.62 -7.28
N SER A 235 -2.60 21.69 -6.34
CA SER A 235 -2.97 21.93 -4.93
C SER A 235 -1.78 21.65 -4.01
N ILE A 236 -1.60 22.50 -2.99
CA ILE A 236 -0.62 22.25 -1.94
C ILE A 236 -1.21 21.24 -0.97
N GLU A 237 -0.62 20.05 -0.91
CA GLU A 237 -0.92 19.04 0.08
C GLU A 237 0.16 19.03 1.17
N ARG A 238 -0.24 18.70 2.41
CA ARG A 238 0.74 18.38 3.45
C ARG A 238 1.38 17.05 3.07
N LEU A 239 2.70 17.00 3.03
CA LEU A 239 3.47 15.78 2.72
C LEU A 239 3.47 14.75 3.87
N ALA A 240 2.56 14.86 4.83
CA ALA A 240 2.33 13.81 5.80
C ALA A 240 1.48 12.73 5.11
N GLY A 241 2.04 11.54 4.92
CA GLY A 241 1.29 10.45 4.32
C GLY A 241 0.02 10.12 5.11
N PRO A 242 -0.99 9.49 4.49
CA PRO A 242 -2.27 9.17 5.13
C PRO A 242 -2.08 8.31 6.39
N ALA A 243 -2.96 8.48 7.39
CA ALA A 243 -2.97 7.61 8.56
C ALA A 243 -3.23 6.15 8.15
N LEU A 244 -2.62 5.20 8.86
CA LEU A 244 -2.89 3.77 8.66
C LEU A 244 -4.36 3.47 8.85
N LEU A 245 -4.88 2.53 8.08
CA LEU A 245 -6.28 2.17 8.07
C LEU A 245 -6.66 1.45 9.36
N ARG A 246 -7.90 1.61 9.80
CA ARG A 246 -8.44 0.75 10.86
C ARG A 246 -8.70 -0.67 10.33
N PRO A 247 -8.47 -1.72 11.13
CA PRO A 247 -9.11 -3.01 10.86
C PRO A 247 -10.63 -2.82 10.93
N THR A 248 -11.35 -3.46 10.01
CA THR A 248 -12.81 -3.36 9.86
C THR A 248 -13.47 -4.70 10.20
N LEU A 249 -14.78 -4.76 10.13
CA LEU A 249 -15.53 -6.01 10.32
C LEU A 249 -15.55 -6.81 9.02
N ASP A 250 -15.71 -8.13 9.11
CA ASP A 250 -15.74 -9.03 7.95
C ASP A 250 -16.96 -8.84 7.02
N ILE A 251 -17.96 -8.06 7.46
CA ILE A 251 -19.06 -7.56 6.60
C ILE A 251 -18.64 -6.47 5.61
N ASP A 252 -17.52 -5.80 5.85
CA ASP A 252 -16.96 -4.80 4.93
C ASP A 252 -16.17 -5.54 3.84
N PRO A 253 -16.50 -5.36 2.55
CA PRO A 253 -15.83 -6.11 1.47
C PRO A 253 -14.32 -5.83 1.39
N THR A 254 -13.87 -4.72 1.96
CA THR A 254 -12.44 -4.37 1.99
C THR A 254 -11.67 -5.07 3.12
N PHE A 255 -12.35 -5.76 4.04
CA PHE A 255 -11.81 -6.35 5.27
C PHE A 255 -10.46 -7.05 5.07
N TYR A 256 -10.44 -8.05 4.21
CA TYR A 256 -9.25 -8.85 4.00
C TYR A 256 -8.17 -8.11 3.20
N VAL A 257 -8.57 -7.41 2.14
CA VAL A 257 -7.63 -6.78 1.20
C VAL A 257 -6.99 -5.51 1.75
N ARG A 258 -7.49 -4.92 2.84
CA ARG A 258 -6.86 -3.74 3.47
C ARG A 258 -5.78 -4.05 4.50
N ARG A 259 -5.65 -5.30 4.93
CA ARG A 259 -4.82 -5.74 6.08
C ARG A 259 -3.38 -5.20 6.04
N PHE A 260 -2.79 -5.11 4.85
CA PHE A 260 -1.41 -4.65 4.65
C PHE A 260 -1.17 -3.15 4.92
N LEU A 261 -2.24 -2.36 5.08
CA LEU A 261 -2.18 -0.93 5.44
C LEU A 261 -2.87 -0.63 6.78
N THR A 262 -3.08 -1.65 7.61
CA THR A 262 -3.71 -1.45 8.93
C THR A 262 -2.69 -1.20 10.05
N SER A 263 -3.16 -0.68 11.17
CA SER A 263 -2.36 -0.35 12.37
C SER A 263 -2.18 -1.51 13.37
N VAL A 264 -2.61 -2.73 13.03
CA VAL A 264 -2.50 -3.93 13.88
C VAL A 264 -1.26 -4.74 13.54
N LEU A 265 -0.88 -5.72 14.36
CA LEU A 265 0.32 -6.53 14.17
C LEU A 265 0.29 -7.29 12.83
N GLY A 266 1.47 -7.66 12.33
CA GLY A 266 1.62 -8.21 10.98
C GLY A 266 1.85 -7.15 9.90
N ILE A 267 2.00 -5.87 10.28
CA ILE A 267 2.34 -4.77 9.35
C ILE A 267 3.58 -5.15 8.56
N PRO A 268 3.52 -5.13 7.21
CA PRO A 268 4.71 -5.30 6.39
C PRO A 268 5.70 -4.17 6.63
N VAL A 269 6.93 -4.53 6.99
CA VAL A 269 8.02 -3.58 7.24
C VAL A 269 8.98 -3.62 6.06
N ALA A 270 9.33 -2.45 5.55
CA ALA A 270 10.48 -2.23 4.69
C ALA A 270 11.25 -1.01 5.19
N THR A 271 12.51 -0.84 4.79
CA THR A 271 13.26 0.38 5.11
C THR A 271 13.80 1.05 3.87
N LYS A 272 14.05 2.36 3.98
CA LYS A 272 14.68 3.13 2.91
C LYS A 272 16.07 2.60 2.53
N GLU A 273 16.79 2.00 3.48
CA GLU A 273 18.11 1.42 3.26
C GLU A 273 18.09 0.19 2.34
N THR A 274 17.01 -0.59 2.36
CA THR A 274 16.91 -1.88 1.66
C THR A 274 15.84 -1.89 0.56
N GLU A 275 15.41 -0.70 0.14
CA GLU A 275 14.38 -0.51 -0.88
C GLU A 275 14.74 -1.21 -2.20
N ASP A 276 15.98 -1.03 -2.67
CA ASP A 276 16.49 -1.62 -3.92
C ASP A 276 16.62 -3.16 -3.86
N ASP A 277 16.83 -3.70 -2.66
CA ASP A 277 16.94 -5.15 -2.44
C ASP A 277 15.56 -5.81 -2.27
N ASP A 278 14.50 -4.99 -2.19
CA ASP A 278 13.12 -5.39 -1.89
C ASP A 278 13.02 -6.31 -0.64
N ALA A 279 13.91 -6.04 0.33
CA ALA A 279 13.94 -6.73 1.59
C ALA A 279 12.76 -6.27 2.45
N GLN A 280 12.07 -7.23 3.04
CA GLN A 280 10.86 -6.98 3.80
C GLN A 280 10.82 -7.89 5.02
N GLY A 281 10.12 -7.42 6.04
CA GLY A 281 9.80 -8.17 7.25
C GLY A 281 8.39 -7.85 7.73
N SER A 282 8.14 -8.16 8.99
CA SER A 282 6.88 -7.93 9.67
C SER A 282 7.11 -7.20 10.98
N LEU A 283 6.15 -6.38 11.37
CA LEU A 283 6.13 -5.77 12.69
C LEU A 283 5.70 -6.82 13.71
N GLY A 284 6.51 -7.00 14.75
CA GLY A 284 6.27 -7.98 15.81
C GLY A 284 5.28 -7.46 16.82
N PHE A 285 5.64 -6.41 17.55
CA PHE A 285 4.81 -5.83 18.59
C PHE A 285 5.19 -4.38 18.88
N PHE A 286 4.33 -3.68 19.61
CA PHE A 286 4.48 -2.32 20.07
C PHE A 286 4.77 -2.28 21.58
N PHE A 287 5.41 -1.20 22.01
CA PHE A 287 5.48 -0.82 23.42
C PHE A 287 5.52 0.70 23.59
N HIS A 288 5.05 1.16 24.74
CA HIS A 288 5.11 2.56 25.16
C HIS A 288 6.36 2.78 25.99
N GLU A 289 7.16 3.78 25.62
CA GLU A 289 8.19 4.31 26.49
C GLU A 289 7.56 5.36 27.40
N ASN A 290 7.09 4.95 28.58
CA ASN A 290 6.45 5.88 29.53
C ASN A 290 7.41 6.95 30.06
N LYS A 291 8.69 6.58 30.19
CA LYS A 291 9.78 7.47 30.59
C LYS A 291 11.04 7.11 29.82
N THR A 292 11.82 8.13 29.52
CA THR A 292 13.18 7.97 28.99
C THR A 292 14.06 7.22 29.98
N LYS A 293 15.23 6.76 29.53
CA LYS A 293 16.22 6.10 30.39
C LYS A 293 16.70 7.00 31.53
N GLU A 294 16.64 8.31 31.33
CA GLU A 294 16.99 9.35 32.29
C GLU A 294 15.84 9.67 33.28
N GLY A 295 14.64 9.09 33.09
CA GLY A 295 13.50 9.23 33.98
C GLY A 295 12.50 10.33 33.59
N GLU A 296 12.76 11.08 32.52
CA GLU A 296 11.84 12.10 32.00
C GLU A 296 10.60 11.47 31.36
N PRO A 297 9.40 12.05 31.51
CA PRO A 297 8.19 11.57 30.85
C PRO A 297 8.38 11.45 29.33
N SER A 298 7.90 10.35 28.76
CA SER A 298 7.93 10.12 27.32
C SER A 298 6.55 9.62 26.85
N ALA A 299 6.15 10.07 25.67
CA ALA A 299 4.93 9.65 24.99
C ALA A 299 5.27 8.82 23.73
N ARG A 300 6.52 8.34 23.62
CA ARG A 300 6.96 7.60 22.44
C ARG A 300 6.32 6.22 22.44
N VAL A 301 5.71 5.87 21.33
CA VAL A 301 5.32 4.49 21.00
C VAL A 301 6.35 3.94 20.03
N LEU A 302 6.85 2.75 20.30
CA LEU A 302 7.87 2.09 19.49
C LEU A 302 7.34 0.77 18.94
N GLY A 303 7.69 0.48 17.69
CA GLY A 303 7.52 -0.84 17.07
C GLY A 303 8.79 -1.67 17.21
N VAL A 304 8.61 -2.99 17.30
CA VAL A 304 9.70 -3.98 17.38
C VAL A 304 9.64 -4.91 16.16
N THR A 305 10.79 -5.15 15.56
CA THR A 305 11.02 -6.17 14.51
C THR A 305 12.45 -6.69 14.61
N ASN A 306 12.96 -7.46 13.64
CA ASN A 306 14.36 -7.90 13.64
C ASN A 306 15.33 -6.81 13.18
N ARG A 307 16.60 -6.92 13.59
CA ARG A 307 17.68 -6.03 13.13
C ARG A 307 17.86 -6.14 11.62
N HIS A 308 17.90 -7.36 11.09
CA HIS A 308 18.13 -7.59 9.65
C HIS A 308 16.96 -7.11 8.77
N VAL A 309 15.79 -6.85 9.35
CA VAL A 309 14.66 -6.23 8.65
C VAL A 309 14.85 -4.71 8.58
N LEU A 310 15.33 -4.09 9.67
CA LEU A 310 15.52 -2.65 9.70
C LEU A 310 16.78 -2.19 8.96
N ARG A 311 17.85 -3.00 8.99
CA ARG A 311 19.19 -2.59 8.59
C ARG A 311 19.84 -3.61 7.66
N LYS A 312 20.56 -3.12 6.65
CA LYS A 312 21.38 -3.95 5.76
C LYS A 312 22.64 -4.47 6.45
N LYS A 313 23.27 -3.62 7.26
CA LYS A 313 24.46 -3.97 8.04
C LYS A 313 24.08 -4.56 9.39
N ASN A 314 24.58 -5.75 9.68
CA ASN A 314 24.21 -6.54 10.87
C ASN A 314 25.34 -6.65 11.91
N ASP A 315 26.52 -6.11 11.62
CA ASP A 315 27.75 -6.27 12.39
C ASP A 315 28.06 -5.11 13.34
N ALA A 316 27.34 -3.98 13.20
CA ALA A 316 27.53 -2.78 14.01
C ALA A 316 26.25 -2.34 14.73
N ASP A 317 26.40 -1.88 15.96
CA ASP A 317 25.29 -1.28 16.71
C ASP A 317 24.78 -0.01 16.03
N TYR A 318 23.48 0.23 16.15
CA TYR A 318 22.84 1.47 15.73
C TYR A 318 21.97 2.02 16.84
N LEU A 319 22.09 3.33 17.05
CA LEU A 319 21.27 4.12 17.95
C LEU A 319 21.04 5.49 17.30
N LEU A 320 19.80 5.97 17.27
CA LEU A 320 19.36 7.22 16.61
C LEU A 320 19.98 8.50 17.21
N ARG A 321 20.94 8.38 18.12
CA ARG A 321 21.69 9.48 18.72
C ARG A 321 23.20 9.25 18.77
N GLY A 322 23.73 8.31 18.00
CA GLY A 322 25.17 8.15 17.75
C GLY A 322 25.72 9.19 16.77
N SER A 323 27.01 9.53 16.88
CA SER A 323 27.68 10.57 16.08
C SER A 323 27.49 10.39 14.56
N GLY A 324 26.57 11.14 13.97
CA GLY A 324 26.51 11.43 12.52
C GLY A 324 25.72 10.46 11.62
N ALA A 325 25.02 9.45 12.14
CA ALA A 325 24.26 8.53 11.29
C ALA A 325 22.92 9.14 10.84
N PRO A 326 22.58 9.13 9.54
CA PRO A 326 21.31 9.66 9.05
C PRO A 326 20.14 8.84 9.59
N PRO A 327 19.00 9.48 9.94
CA PRO A 327 17.77 8.78 10.30
C PRO A 327 17.38 7.74 9.26
N GLN A 328 17.07 6.52 9.72
CA GLN A 328 16.63 5.44 8.85
C GLN A 328 15.11 5.32 8.90
N ALA A 329 14.46 5.79 7.84
CA ALA A 329 13.01 5.72 7.67
C ALA A 329 12.55 4.26 7.55
N VAL A 330 11.50 3.93 8.30
CA VAL A 330 10.82 2.66 8.28
C VAL A 330 9.46 2.86 7.61
N ARG A 331 9.11 1.97 6.69
CA ARG A 331 7.93 2.09 5.82
C ARG A 331 6.97 0.93 5.96
N VAL A 332 5.70 1.23 5.78
CA VAL A 332 4.65 0.22 5.62
C VAL A 332 4.69 -0.27 4.19
N CYS A 333 5.00 -1.55 3.99
CA CYS A 333 5.15 -2.18 2.68
C CYS A 333 6.28 -1.60 1.80
N GLY A 334 7.15 -2.49 1.33
CA GLY A 334 7.95 -2.24 0.14
C GLY A 334 7.10 -2.24 -1.13
N GLN A 335 7.70 -1.85 -2.26
CA GLN A 335 6.97 -1.74 -3.53
C GLN A 335 6.33 -3.07 -3.97
N ARG A 336 7.04 -4.19 -3.82
CA ARG A 336 6.48 -5.52 -4.14
C ARG A 336 5.27 -5.87 -3.29
N ARG A 337 5.31 -5.59 -1.98
CA ARG A 337 4.17 -5.92 -1.10
C ARG A 337 2.97 -5.03 -1.38
N PHE A 338 3.22 -3.76 -1.67
CA PHE A 338 2.18 -2.82 -2.09
C PHE A 338 1.50 -3.31 -3.38
N GLN A 339 2.29 -3.66 -4.40
CA GLN A 339 1.76 -4.18 -5.67
C GLN A 339 0.99 -5.49 -5.48
N ARG A 340 1.47 -6.40 -4.61
CA ARG A 340 0.71 -7.60 -4.22
C ARG A 340 -0.66 -7.24 -3.64
N GLY A 341 -0.73 -6.25 -2.72
CA GLY A 341 -1.99 -5.79 -2.15
C GLY A 341 -2.94 -5.21 -3.19
N VAL A 342 -2.42 -4.40 -4.12
CA VAL A 342 -3.20 -3.86 -5.25
C VAL A 342 -3.75 -4.99 -6.13
N ASN A 343 -2.94 -6.01 -6.41
CA ASN A 343 -3.37 -7.16 -7.20
C ASN A 343 -4.43 -8.01 -6.46
N GLU A 344 -4.32 -8.18 -5.14
CA GLU A 344 -5.33 -8.85 -4.31
C GLU A 344 -6.69 -8.12 -4.38
N ILE A 345 -6.69 -6.77 -4.39
CA ILE A 345 -7.92 -5.98 -4.59
C ILE A 345 -8.52 -6.24 -5.97
N LYS A 346 -7.71 -6.16 -7.04
CA LYS A 346 -8.16 -6.45 -8.41
C LYS A 346 -8.72 -7.87 -8.55
N ALA A 347 -8.04 -8.86 -7.99
CA ALA A 347 -8.48 -10.25 -8.02
C ALA A 347 -9.84 -10.42 -7.34
N LEU A 348 -10.05 -9.79 -6.18
CA LEU A 348 -11.34 -9.84 -5.49
C LEU A 348 -12.48 -9.18 -6.30
N ILE A 349 -12.23 -8.03 -6.92
CA ILE A 349 -13.19 -7.38 -7.83
C ILE A 349 -13.51 -8.32 -9.02
N GLY A 350 -12.49 -8.95 -9.61
CA GLY A 350 -12.67 -9.89 -10.72
C GLY A 350 -13.47 -11.15 -10.34
N HIS A 351 -13.27 -11.69 -9.14
CA HIS A 351 -14.08 -12.80 -8.64
C HIS A 351 -15.54 -12.39 -8.44
N LEU A 352 -15.80 -11.25 -7.80
CA LEU A 352 -17.15 -10.72 -7.63
C LEU A 352 -17.84 -10.39 -8.97
N GLY A 353 -17.09 -9.87 -9.94
CA GLY A 353 -17.59 -9.63 -11.30
C GLY A 353 -17.99 -10.94 -12.01
N SER A 354 -17.25 -12.02 -11.77
CA SER A 354 -17.60 -13.36 -12.28
C SER A 354 -18.83 -13.94 -11.58
N ASP A 355 -18.97 -13.71 -10.27
CA ASP A 355 -20.17 -14.07 -9.52
C ASP A 355 -21.40 -13.30 -10.00
N ALA A 356 -21.28 -12.01 -10.30
CA ALA A 356 -22.35 -11.21 -10.88
C ALA A 356 -22.82 -11.79 -12.22
N GLU A 357 -21.88 -12.19 -13.08
CA GLU A 357 -22.19 -12.84 -14.37
C GLU A 357 -22.95 -14.16 -14.18
N ARG A 358 -22.48 -15.01 -13.26
CA ARG A 358 -23.14 -16.28 -12.92
C ARG A 358 -24.55 -16.04 -12.38
N LEU A 359 -24.72 -15.11 -11.46
CA LEU A 359 -26.03 -14.75 -10.88
C LEU A 359 -26.98 -14.21 -11.94
N ALA A 360 -26.51 -13.40 -12.89
CA ALA A 360 -27.34 -12.93 -13.99
C ALA A 360 -27.85 -14.07 -14.89
N MET A 361 -27.01 -15.08 -15.15
CA MET A 361 -27.44 -16.29 -15.86
C MET A 361 -28.48 -17.11 -15.07
N GLU A 362 -28.25 -17.30 -13.77
CA GLU A 362 -29.18 -18.01 -12.89
C GLU A 362 -30.55 -17.31 -12.83
N ILE A 363 -30.56 -15.98 -12.72
CA ILE A 363 -31.78 -15.15 -12.76
C ILE A 363 -32.53 -15.34 -14.08
N ALA A 364 -31.83 -15.28 -15.21
CA ALA A 364 -32.48 -15.44 -16.52
C ALA A 364 -33.08 -16.85 -16.72
N LEU A 365 -32.47 -17.90 -16.15
CA LEU A 365 -33.02 -19.25 -16.17
C LEU A 365 -34.28 -19.36 -15.31
N LEU A 366 -34.26 -18.77 -14.11
CA LEU A 366 -35.43 -18.76 -13.21
C LEU A 366 -36.60 -17.97 -13.82
N GLU A 367 -36.34 -16.86 -14.51
CA GLU A 367 -37.36 -16.09 -15.23
C GLU A 367 -38.09 -16.92 -16.29
N VAL A 368 -37.40 -17.86 -16.95
CA VAL A 368 -38.01 -18.81 -17.90
C VAL A 368 -38.85 -19.86 -17.15
N GLN A 369 -38.36 -20.35 -16.02
CA GLN A 369 -39.03 -21.38 -15.21
C GLN A 369 -40.30 -20.89 -14.51
N LEU A 370 -40.48 -19.57 -14.33
CA LEU A 370 -41.74 -18.99 -13.85
C LEU A 370 -42.95 -19.36 -14.73
N SER A 371 -42.71 -19.70 -16.01
CA SER A 371 -43.75 -20.13 -16.94
C SER A 371 -43.89 -21.67 -17.04
N SER A 372 -43.26 -22.43 -16.12
CA SER A 372 -43.36 -23.90 -16.11
C SER A 372 -44.79 -24.35 -15.83
N GLU A 373 -45.21 -25.43 -16.51
CA GLU A 373 -46.50 -26.09 -16.26
C GLU A 373 -46.48 -26.91 -14.96
N ASN A 374 -45.29 -27.14 -14.38
CA ASN A 374 -45.13 -27.80 -13.10
C ASN A 374 -45.25 -26.75 -11.96
N PRO A 375 -46.29 -26.81 -11.10
CA PRO A 375 -46.50 -25.83 -10.03
C PRO A 375 -45.34 -25.73 -9.04
N ASP A 376 -44.69 -26.85 -8.73
CA ASP A 376 -43.58 -26.89 -7.79
C ASP A 376 -42.35 -26.16 -8.35
N GLU A 377 -42.09 -26.31 -9.66
CA GLU A 377 -40.99 -25.61 -10.34
C GLU A 377 -41.23 -24.10 -10.46
N ALA A 378 -42.49 -23.68 -10.66
CA ALA A 378 -42.84 -22.27 -10.74
C ALA A 378 -42.70 -21.58 -9.37
N GLU A 379 -43.10 -22.26 -8.27
CA GLU A 379 -42.93 -21.75 -6.91
C GLU A 379 -41.45 -21.68 -6.51
N GLU A 380 -40.65 -22.71 -6.82
CA GLU A 380 -39.19 -22.70 -6.61
C GLU A 380 -38.52 -21.57 -7.40
N ALA A 381 -38.96 -21.32 -8.63
CA ALA A 381 -38.44 -20.24 -9.47
C ALA A 381 -38.74 -18.85 -8.88
N GLU A 382 -39.94 -18.62 -8.35
CA GLU A 382 -40.32 -17.35 -7.72
C GLU A 382 -39.46 -17.06 -6.47
N GLN A 383 -39.30 -18.05 -5.58
CA GLN A 383 -38.47 -17.92 -4.38
C GLN A 383 -37.00 -17.73 -4.74
N GLY A 384 -36.49 -18.53 -5.68
CA GLY A 384 -35.12 -18.46 -6.17
C GLY A 384 -34.79 -17.11 -6.79
N LEU A 385 -35.70 -16.54 -7.57
CA LEU A 385 -35.50 -15.26 -8.25
C LEU A 385 -35.25 -14.13 -7.26
N ALA A 386 -36.07 -14.02 -6.21
CA ALA A 386 -35.94 -13.00 -5.18
C ALA A 386 -34.59 -13.09 -4.45
N ILE A 387 -34.16 -14.31 -4.10
CA ILE A 387 -32.87 -14.55 -3.43
C ILE A 387 -31.71 -14.15 -4.35
N LYS A 388 -31.74 -14.60 -5.62
CA LYS A 388 -30.66 -14.35 -6.57
C LYS A 388 -30.53 -12.88 -6.97
N GLN A 389 -31.65 -12.17 -7.09
CA GLN A 389 -31.65 -10.72 -7.30
C GLN A 389 -31.04 -9.98 -6.10
N ALA A 390 -31.34 -10.40 -4.87
CA ALA A 390 -30.73 -9.83 -3.67
C ALA A 390 -29.21 -10.11 -3.60
N GLU A 391 -28.78 -11.34 -3.92
CA GLU A 391 -27.36 -11.71 -4.02
C GLU A 391 -26.63 -10.85 -5.07
N LEU A 392 -27.23 -10.65 -6.26
CA LEU A 392 -26.64 -9.84 -7.32
C LEU A 392 -26.49 -8.36 -6.89
N ALA A 393 -27.49 -7.81 -6.22
CA ALA A 393 -27.45 -6.44 -5.70
C ALA A 393 -26.33 -6.27 -4.64
N ASP A 394 -26.18 -7.23 -3.73
CA ASP A 394 -25.10 -7.23 -2.73
C ASP A 394 -23.72 -7.32 -3.38
N VAL A 395 -23.52 -8.24 -4.34
CA VAL A 395 -22.27 -8.38 -5.09
C VAL A 395 -21.88 -7.08 -5.79
N LYS A 396 -22.83 -6.42 -6.46
CA LYS A 396 -22.59 -5.13 -7.11
C LYS A 396 -22.20 -4.04 -6.11
N GLN A 397 -22.86 -3.97 -4.96
CA GLN A 397 -22.50 -3.01 -3.92
C GLN A 397 -21.08 -3.26 -3.39
N LYS A 398 -20.67 -4.52 -3.25
CA LYS A 398 -19.30 -4.89 -2.86
C LYS A 398 -18.27 -4.48 -3.90
N ILE A 399 -18.56 -4.66 -5.19
CA ILE A 399 -17.71 -4.22 -6.30
C ILE A 399 -17.48 -2.71 -6.22
N VAL A 400 -18.54 -1.90 -6.11
CA VAL A 400 -18.43 -0.43 -6.03
C VAL A 400 -17.53 -0.01 -4.87
N LYS A 401 -17.73 -0.58 -3.67
CA LYS A 401 -16.90 -0.28 -2.49
C LYS A 401 -15.43 -0.68 -2.69
N LEU A 402 -15.16 -1.77 -3.40
CA LEU A 402 -13.80 -2.21 -3.69
C LEU A 402 -13.12 -1.35 -4.75
N GLU A 403 -13.85 -0.85 -5.75
CA GLU A 403 -13.33 0.11 -6.73
C GLU A 403 -12.99 1.45 -6.07
N GLU A 404 -13.85 1.96 -5.20
CA GLU A 404 -13.56 3.14 -4.36
C GLU A 404 -12.30 2.91 -3.51
N PHE A 405 -12.17 1.73 -2.90
CA PHE A 405 -11.01 1.38 -2.11
C PHE A 405 -9.74 1.25 -2.95
N TYR A 406 -9.82 0.66 -4.15
CA TYR A 406 -8.73 0.58 -5.11
C TYR A 406 -8.20 1.97 -5.48
N ASN A 407 -9.11 2.89 -5.80
CA ASN A 407 -8.78 4.27 -6.14
C ASN A 407 -8.12 4.99 -4.97
N LEU A 408 -8.61 4.78 -3.74
CA LEU A 408 -8.00 5.32 -2.53
C LEU A 408 -6.59 4.77 -2.30
N VAL A 409 -6.39 3.46 -2.43
CA VAL A 409 -5.08 2.82 -2.25
C VAL A 409 -4.08 3.36 -3.27
N ASN A 410 -4.45 3.41 -4.55
CA ASN A 410 -3.56 3.93 -5.59
C ASN A 410 -3.33 5.44 -5.49
N GLY A 411 -4.36 6.23 -5.15
CA GLY A 411 -4.22 7.69 -5.07
C GLY A 411 -3.44 8.15 -3.84
N GLN A 412 -3.49 7.41 -2.72
CA GLN A 412 -2.93 7.87 -1.45
C GLN A 412 -1.66 7.13 -1.02
N TRP A 413 -1.44 5.91 -1.51
CA TRP A 413 -0.38 5.02 -1.01
C TRP A 413 0.57 4.52 -2.10
N SER A 414 0.37 4.87 -3.37
CA SER A 414 1.29 4.47 -4.47
C SER A 414 2.67 5.10 -4.32
N ASP A 415 2.71 6.36 -3.89
CA ASP A 415 3.93 7.06 -3.48
C ASP A 415 4.54 6.38 -2.25
N ILE A 416 5.80 5.95 -2.38
CA ILE A 416 6.51 5.24 -1.32
C ILE A 416 6.82 6.13 -0.12
N GLU A 417 7.05 7.43 -0.31
CA GLU A 417 7.34 8.35 0.79
C GLU A 417 6.09 8.55 1.67
N ARG A 418 4.90 8.48 1.07
CA ARG A 418 3.64 8.45 1.81
C ARG A 418 3.47 7.19 2.67
N ARG A 419 4.36 6.19 2.56
CA ARG A 419 4.32 4.96 3.36
C ARG A 419 5.30 4.97 4.54
N ASP A 420 6.09 6.03 4.71
CA ASP A 420 6.93 6.21 5.89
C ASP A 420 6.05 6.18 7.17
N MET A 421 6.45 5.37 8.14
CA MET A 421 5.67 5.09 9.36
C MET A 421 6.45 5.30 10.65
N GLY A 422 7.75 5.58 10.56
CA GLY A 422 8.60 5.76 11.72
C GLY A 422 10.08 5.84 11.38
N ILE A 423 10.90 5.97 12.41
CA ILE A 423 12.35 6.09 12.29
C ILE A 423 13.01 5.09 13.24
N THR A 424 13.98 4.33 12.72
CA THR A 424 14.76 3.38 13.53
C THR A 424 15.41 4.09 14.71
N ASP A 425 15.18 3.61 15.93
CA ASP A 425 15.66 4.20 17.18
C ASP A 425 16.86 3.44 17.73
N TRP A 426 16.73 2.11 17.89
CA TRP A 426 17.79 1.26 18.38
C TRP A 426 17.79 -0.06 17.62
N ALA A 427 18.95 -0.50 17.21
CA ALA A 427 19.11 -1.84 16.69
C ALA A 427 20.55 -2.27 17.07
N PRO A 428 20.76 -3.23 17.96
CA PRO A 428 22.11 -3.73 18.24
C PRO A 428 22.62 -4.57 17.05
N LYS A 429 23.92 -4.82 17.00
CA LYS A 429 24.49 -5.83 16.09
C LYS A 429 23.88 -7.20 16.38
N ILE A 430 23.72 -8.03 15.34
CA ILE A 430 23.27 -9.40 15.51
C ILE A 430 24.38 -10.17 16.23
N GLN A 431 24.03 -10.74 17.37
CA GLN A 431 24.97 -11.48 18.19
C GLN A 431 24.27 -12.58 18.96
N VAL A 432 25.02 -13.62 19.29
CA VAL A 432 24.60 -14.63 20.26
C VAL A 432 25.21 -14.24 21.60
N ASN A 433 24.38 -14.20 22.64
CA ASN A 433 24.88 -13.88 23.97
C ASN A 433 25.91 -14.95 24.43
N THR A 434 27.10 -14.51 24.84
CA THR A 434 28.15 -15.39 25.37
C THR A 434 28.02 -15.63 26.87
N ASP A 435 27.36 -14.72 27.58
CA ASP A 435 27.20 -14.75 29.04
C ASP A 435 25.74 -15.05 29.41
N GLY A 436 25.43 -16.33 29.65
CA GLY A 436 24.08 -16.81 29.96
C GLY A 436 23.42 -17.58 28.80
N PRO A 437 22.07 -17.54 28.66
CA PRO A 437 21.38 -18.25 27.59
C PRO A 437 21.84 -17.76 26.21
N LYS A 438 22.24 -18.69 25.34
CA LYS A 438 22.84 -18.42 24.02
C LYS A 438 21.79 -18.15 22.93
N TYR A 439 20.77 -17.36 23.22
CA TYR A 439 19.77 -16.96 22.23
C TYR A 439 20.35 -15.92 21.27
N THR A 440 19.89 -15.94 20.01
CA THR A 440 20.23 -14.89 19.05
C THR A 440 19.52 -13.58 19.40
N LEU A 441 20.29 -12.51 19.55
CA LEU A 441 19.79 -11.14 19.64
C LEU A 441 19.70 -10.53 18.25
N ASP A 442 18.56 -10.74 17.60
CA ASP A 442 18.23 -10.14 16.33
C ASP A 442 16.96 -9.28 16.49
N VAL A 443 17.15 -8.05 16.93
CA VAL A 443 16.05 -7.14 17.28
C VAL A 443 16.36 -5.72 16.81
N GLY A 444 15.32 -4.98 16.48
CA GLY A 444 15.39 -3.56 16.20
C GLY A 444 14.09 -2.88 16.62
N THR A 445 14.20 -1.64 17.08
CA THR A 445 13.09 -0.78 17.47
C THR A 445 13.08 0.48 16.64
N PHE A 446 11.89 1.01 16.40
CA PHE A 446 11.70 2.27 15.69
C PHE A 446 10.57 3.07 16.34
N VAL A 447 10.75 4.38 16.43
CA VAL A 447 9.71 5.28 16.94
C VAL A 447 8.64 5.42 15.86
N LEU A 448 7.38 5.21 16.24
CA LEU A 448 6.24 5.34 15.34
C LEU A 448 5.95 6.81 15.05
N ASP A 449 5.50 7.09 13.82
CA ASP A 449 4.92 8.38 13.48
C ASP A 449 3.51 8.49 14.09
N GLU A 450 3.33 9.44 15.00
CA GLU A 450 2.05 9.71 15.66
C GLU A 450 0.91 9.97 14.67
N ALA A 451 1.17 10.73 13.60
CA ALA A 451 0.15 11.04 12.61
C ALA A 451 -0.32 9.80 11.84
N LYS A 452 0.54 8.76 11.76
CA LYS A 452 0.24 7.51 11.08
C LYS A 452 -0.60 6.55 11.91
N PHE A 453 -0.34 6.48 13.22
CA PHE A 453 -0.92 5.45 14.06
C PHE A 453 -2.05 5.96 14.95
N LYS A 454 -1.93 7.14 15.55
CA LYS A 454 -2.76 7.59 16.68
C LYS A 454 -4.27 7.42 16.47
N THR A 455 -4.78 7.78 15.30
CA THR A 455 -6.21 7.72 15.00
C THR A 455 -6.78 6.30 15.08
N ASN A 456 -6.00 5.30 14.63
CA ASN A 456 -6.46 3.91 14.50
C ASN A 456 -5.65 2.95 15.37
N PHE A 457 -4.85 3.46 16.31
CA PHE A 457 -4.00 2.64 17.15
C PHE A 457 -4.85 1.78 18.07
N LYS A 458 -4.55 0.48 18.08
CA LYS A 458 -5.23 -0.49 18.93
C LYS A 458 -4.28 -1.23 19.86
N GLY A 459 -3.00 -0.87 19.91
CA GLY A 459 -1.97 -1.63 20.61
C GLY A 459 -1.71 -2.99 19.96
N ASN A 460 -1.23 -3.95 20.76
CA ASN A 460 -0.89 -5.29 20.30
C ASN A 460 -2.14 -6.14 20.04
N VAL A 461 -2.57 -6.17 18.78
CA VAL A 461 -3.70 -6.96 18.27
C VAL A 461 -3.29 -7.65 16.98
N ILE A 462 -3.63 -8.92 16.83
CA ILE A 462 -3.52 -9.66 15.57
C ILE A 462 -4.91 -9.73 14.94
N ASP A 463 -5.04 -9.32 13.68
CA ASP A 463 -6.25 -9.59 12.89
C ASP A 463 -6.12 -10.99 12.27
N LEU A 464 -7.06 -11.87 12.61
CA LEU A 464 -7.03 -13.27 12.15
C LEU A 464 -7.38 -13.40 10.65
N GLY A 465 -7.77 -12.31 9.99
CA GLY A 465 -8.01 -12.25 8.56
C GLY A 465 -9.11 -13.20 8.09
N ALA A 466 -9.09 -13.54 6.80
CA ALA A 466 -10.10 -14.38 6.15
C ALA A 466 -9.56 -15.75 5.69
N LYS A 467 -8.28 -16.05 5.97
CA LYS A 467 -7.62 -17.28 5.49
C LYS A 467 -8.20 -18.55 6.11
N TYR A 468 -8.65 -18.47 7.37
CA TYR A 468 -9.34 -19.54 8.06
C TYR A 468 -10.75 -19.11 8.45
N THR A 469 -11.70 -20.03 8.31
CA THR A 469 -13.00 -19.92 8.98
C THR A 469 -12.82 -20.00 10.50
N SER A 470 -13.83 -19.56 11.26
CA SER A 470 -13.79 -19.68 12.71
C SER A 470 -13.69 -21.13 13.17
N ALA A 471 -14.36 -22.06 12.48
CA ALA A 471 -14.30 -23.48 12.74
C ALA A 471 -12.91 -24.06 12.45
N GLU A 472 -12.36 -23.84 11.25
CA GLU A 472 -11.04 -24.38 10.87
C GLU A 472 -9.92 -23.89 11.78
N LEU A 473 -9.92 -22.59 12.13
CA LEU A 473 -8.89 -22.07 13.03
C LEU A 473 -9.08 -22.63 14.44
N SER A 474 -10.32 -22.71 14.90
CA SER A 474 -10.64 -23.32 16.20
C SER A 474 -10.13 -24.77 16.22
N ASP A 475 -10.49 -25.60 15.25
CA ASP A 475 -10.11 -27.02 15.20
C ASP A 475 -8.59 -27.23 15.30
N LYS A 476 -7.79 -26.30 14.75
CA LYS A 476 -6.32 -26.35 14.88
C LYS A 476 -5.83 -26.22 16.33
N PHE A 477 -6.57 -25.51 17.17
CA PHE A 477 -6.34 -25.40 18.61
C PHE A 477 -7.19 -26.37 19.45
N TYR A 478 -8.21 -27.00 18.86
CA TYR A 478 -9.25 -27.81 19.52
C TYR A 478 -9.26 -29.29 19.14
N ALA A 479 -8.14 -29.91 18.80
CA ALA A 479 -8.05 -31.35 18.53
C ALA A 479 -8.46 -32.28 19.73
N LEU A 480 -9.16 -31.75 20.75
CA LEU A 480 -9.46 -32.32 22.07
C LEU A 480 -10.93 -32.23 22.52
N TYR A 481 -11.92 -32.03 21.64
CA TYR A 481 -13.33 -31.99 22.10
C TYR A 481 -13.82 -33.29 22.78
N ASN A 482 -13.08 -34.40 22.72
CA ASN A 482 -13.57 -35.69 23.24
C ASN A 482 -13.37 -35.99 24.73
N ARG A 483 -12.69 -35.17 25.56
CA ARG A 483 -12.47 -35.54 26.99
C ARG A 483 -12.42 -34.38 28.01
N GLY A 484 -13.31 -33.39 27.89
CA GLY A 484 -13.59 -32.45 28.99
C GLY A 484 -12.45 -31.50 29.39
N GLY A 485 -11.45 -31.30 28.52
CA GLY A 485 -10.41 -30.29 28.71
C GLY A 485 -10.94 -28.86 28.56
N ARG A 486 -10.36 -27.91 29.29
CA ARG A 486 -10.75 -26.49 29.24
C ARG A 486 -10.41 -25.93 27.85
N ALA A 487 -11.39 -25.28 27.22
CA ALA A 487 -11.21 -24.55 25.95
C ALA A 487 -10.17 -23.41 26.10
N LEU A 488 -8.97 -23.57 25.54
CA LEU A 488 -7.89 -22.57 25.64
C LEU A 488 -7.95 -21.49 24.55
N PHE A 489 -8.34 -21.82 23.33
CA PHE A 489 -8.49 -20.83 22.24
C PHE A 489 -9.96 -20.49 22.01
N LYS A 490 -10.42 -19.28 22.33
CA LYS A 490 -11.76 -18.84 21.90
C LYS A 490 -11.62 -17.94 20.70
N PHE A 491 -12.26 -18.30 19.59
CA PHE A 491 -12.24 -17.45 18.40
C PHE A 491 -12.77 -16.05 18.78
N PRO A 492 -11.94 -15.00 18.66
CA PRO A 492 -12.27 -13.71 19.23
C PRO A 492 -13.37 -13.00 18.42
N PRO A 493 -14.19 -12.15 19.07
CA PRO A 493 -15.11 -11.28 18.35
C PRO A 493 -14.32 -10.38 17.39
N ASN A 494 -14.94 -10.05 16.25
CA ASN A 494 -14.34 -9.24 15.19
C ASN A 494 -13.02 -9.80 14.63
N ARG A 495 -12.72 -11.10 14.85
CA ARG A 495 -11.49 -11.75 14.40
C ARG A 495 -10.21 -11.11 14.95
N GLN A 496 -10.28 -10.37 16.06
CA GLN A 496 -9.14 -9.62 16.62
C GLN A 496 -8.61 -10.28 17.90
N LEU A 497 -7.46 -10.96 17.80
CA LEU A 497 -6.79 -11.57 18.94
C LEU A 497 -5.92 -10.54 19.67
N ARG A 498 -6.29 -10.24 20.91
CA ARG A 498 -5.52 -9.34 21.79
C ARG A 498 -4.28 -10.06 22.30
N VAL A 499 -3.12 -9.40 22.22
CA VAL A 499 -1.93 -9.87 22.92
C VAL A 499 -1.96 -9.33 24.34
N GLY A 500 -1.91 -10.22 25.34
CA GLY A 500 -2.19 -9.86 26.74
C GLY A 500 -1.20 -10.41 27.76
N GLY A 501 -0.23 -11.22 27.34
CA GLY A 501 0.71 -11.86 28.24
C GLY A 501 1.97 -12.33 27.53
N VAL A 502 2.87 -12.96 28.29
CA VAL A 502 4.13 -13.52 27.83
C VAL A 502 4.27 -14.90 28.46
N LEU A 503 4.53 -15.93 27.66
CA LEU A 503 4.81 -17.26 28.21
C LEU A 503 6.20 -17.29 28.84
N THR A 504 6.28 -17.79 30.07
CA THR A 504 7.56 -18.00 30.75
C THR A 504 8.26 -19.25 30.22
N ARG A 505 9.53 -19.41 30.57
CA ARG A 505 10.31 -20.61 30.23
C ARG A 505 9.67 -21.88 30.78
N GLU A 506 9.15 -21.82 32.00
CA GLU A 506 8.53 -22.96 32.69
C GLU A 506 7.22 -23.38 32.02
N GLN A 507 6.43 -22.41 31.56
CA GLN A 507 5.18 -22.65 30.82
C GLN A 507 5.44 -23.21 29.42
N LEU A 508 6.51 -22.78 28.74
CA LEU A 508 6.94 -23.38 27.47
C LEU A 508 7.42 -24.83 27.64
N ALA A 509 8.11 -25.12 28.75
CA ALA A 509 8.58 -26.47 29.05
C ALA A 509 7.44 -27.43 29.47
N ASN A 510 6.37 -26.90 30.07
CA ASN A 510 5.24 -27.67 30.56
C ASN A 510 3.91 -26.99 30.14
N PRO A 511 3.53 -27.07 28.86
CA PRO A 511 2.30 -26.44 28.41
C PRO A 511 1.07 -27.21 28.90
N ASP A 512 0.05 -26.50 29.35
CA ASP A 512 -1.25 -27.06 29.77
C ASP A 512 -2.12 -27.54 28.59
N CYS A 513 -1.52 -27.67 27.41
CA CYS A 513 -2.16 -27.99 26.13
C CYS A 513 -1.78 -29.41 25.69
N PHE A 514 -2.74 -30.15 25.12
CA PHE A 514 -2.52 -31.52 24.64
C PHE A 514 -2.99 -31.71 23.18
N ASP A 515 -2.47 -32.72 22.49
CA ASP A 515 -2.89 -33.11 21.14
C ASP A 515 -4.00 -34.19 21.16
N SER A 516 -4.43 -34.65 19.99
CA SER A 516 -5.47 -35.69 19.86
C SER A 516 -5.10 -37.03 20.49
N ASN A 517 -3.82 -37.28 20.76
CA ASN A 517 -3.32 -38.48 21.42
C ASN A 517 -3.15 -38.29 22.93
N ASN A 518 -3.56 -37.13 23.48
CA ASN A 518 -3.37 -36.74 24.87
C ASN A 518 -1.88 -36.55 25.25
N GLU A 519 -1.03 -36.24 24.26
CA GLU A 519 0.36 -35.86 24.45
C GLU A 519 0.48 -34.34 24.58
N SER A 520 1.44 -33.85 25.36
CA SER A 520 1.64 -32.41 25.55
C SER A 520 2.03 -31.73 24.22
N CYS A 521 1.29 -30.68 23.83
CA CYS A 521 1.49 -30.00 22.55
C CYS A 521 1.05 -28.54 22.64
N LEU A 522 1.93 -27.61 22.26
CA LEU A 522 1.61 -26.18 22.19
C LEU A 522 1.44 -25.74 20.73
N ALA A 523 0.20 -25.54 20.32
CA ALA A 523 -0.11 -24.87 19.06
C ALA A 523 0.14 -23.37 19.19
N VAL A 524 0.75 -22.78 18.18
CA VAL A 524 1.10 -21.35 18.13
C VAL A 524 0.64 -20.75 16.82
N LEU A 525 0.37 -19.45 16.80
CA LEU A 525 0.03 -18.71 15.59
C LEU A 525 0.89 -17.45 15.44
N LYS A 526 0.97 -16.95 14.22
CA LYS A 526 1.47 -15.60 13.93
C LYS A 526 0.63 -14.98 12.82
N ASP A 527 0.72 -13.67 12.66
CA ASP A 527 0.42 -12.98 11.40
C ASP A 527 1.72 -12.40 10.81
N GLY A 528 1.94 -12.66 9.53
CA GLY A 528 3.17 -12.27 8.85
C GLY A 528 2.93 -11.75 7.45
N ASN A 529 3.77 -10.81 7.05
CA ASN A 529 3.68 -10.09 5.78
C ASN A 529 3.50 -11.02 4.56
N SER A 530 4.18 -12.17 4.55
CA SER A 530 4.20 -13.06 3.38
C SER A 530 3.17 -14.17 3.46
N SER A 531 3.04 -14.83 4.61
CA SER A 531 2.15 -16.00 4.75
C SER A 531 0.74 -15.67 5.26
N ASP A 532 0.48 -14.41 5.62
CA ASP A 532 -0.64 -14.00 6.48
C ASP A 532 -0.66 -14.86 7.77
N VAL A 533 -1.84 -15.03 8.36
CA VAL A 533 -2.04 -15.87 9.55
C VAL A 533 -1.67 -17.32 9.26
N THR A 534 -0.80 -17.88 10.11
CA THR A 534 -0.39 -19.28 10.06
C THR A 534 -0.39 -19.88 11.45
N VAL A 535 -0.64 -21.19 11.51
CA VAL A 535 -0.60 -21.98 12.75
C VAL A 535 0.53 -23.00 12.63
N GLY A 536 1.25 -23.21 13.72
CA GLY A 536 2.36 -24.14 13.84
C GLY A 536 2.34 -24.83 15.20
N LYS A 537 3.35 -25.65 15.45
CA LYS A 537 3.53 -26.37 16.72
C LYS A 537 4.91 -26.05 17.28
N TYR A 538 4.96 -25.58 18.51
CA TYR A 538 6.24 -25.45 19.22
C TYR A 538 6.82 -26.85 19.47
N SER A 539 8.12 -27.02 19.25
CA SER A 539 8.83 -28.30 19.38
C SER A 539 8.92 -28.84 20.81
N GLY A 540 8.61 -28.04 21.83
CA GLY A 540 8.78 -28.39 23.25
C GLY A 540 10.21 -28.19 23.76
N LEU A 541 11.21 -28.44 22.92
CA LEU A 541 12.63 -28.27 23.24
C LEU A 541 13.29 -27.21 22.35
N GLU A 542 14.20 -26.45 22.96
CA GLU A 542 15.04 -25.47 22.29
C GLU A 542 15.94 -26.15 21.22
N ALA A 543 16.04 -25.56 20.03
CA ALA A 543 16.89 -26.04 18.95
C ALA A 543 18.28 -25.39 19.04
N TYR A 544 19.31 -26.18 18.78
CA TYR A 544 20.69 -25.72 18.69
C TYR A 544 21.03 -25.57 17.21
N THR A 545 21.26 -24.33 16.78
CA THR A 545 21.61 -24.03 15.40
C THR A 545 23.07 -23.58 15.31
N ALA A 546 23.66 -23.71 14.12
CA ALA A 546 24.97 -23.17 13.83
C ALA A 546 24.95 -22.55 12.44
N ASP A 547 25.59 -21.40 12.28
CA ASP A 547 25.78 -20.80 10.97
C ASP A 547 26.95 -21.44 10.20
N ASP A 548 27.18 -20.99 8.96
CA ASP A 548 28.26 -21.48 8.10
C ASP A 548 29.68 -21.24 8.67
N LEU A 549 29.80 -20.39 9.69
CA LEU A 549 31.04 -20.10 10.42
C LEU A 549 31.15 -20.92 11.71
N GLY A 550 30.19 -21.81 11.98
CA GLY A 550 30.14 -22.65 13.17
C GLY A 550 29.71 -21.91 14.44
N ARG A 551 29.21 -20.67 14.34
CA ARG A 551 28.70 -19.93 15.50
C ARG A 551 27.38 -20.53 15.93
N GLN A 552 27.34 -21.03 17.16
CA GLN A 552 26.17 -21.72 17.70
C GLN A 552 25.20 -20.75 18.37
N SER A 553 23.90 -20.99 18.20
CA SER A 553 22.82 -20.33 18.93
C SER A 553 21.76 -21.33 19.40
N ILE A 554 20.95 -20.91 20.35
CA ILE A 554 19.79 -21.63 20.86
C ILE A 554 18.55 -20.87 20.39
N GLU A 555 17.52 -21.56 19.91
CA GLU A 555 16.31 -20.94 19.37
C GLU A 555 15.05 -21.72 19.77
N LEU A 556 13.89 -21.06 19.80
CA LEU A 556 12.62 -21.77 19.77
C LEU A 556 12.42 -22.32 18.35
N ALA A 557 12.08 -23.60 18.23
CA ALA A 557 11.73 -24.20 16.95
C ALA A 557 10.21 -24.36 16.83
N ILE A 558 9.67 -23.83 15.73
CA ILE A 558 8.26 -24.01 15.35
C ILE A 558 8.20 -24.90 14.12
N LEU A 559 7.46 -25.99 14.28
CA LEU A 559 7.17 -26.95 13.23
C LEU A 559 5.91 -26.54 12.48
N ASN A 560 5.86 -26.87 11.19
CA ASN A 560 4.63 -26.77 10.40
C ASN A 560 3.52 -27.60 11.06
N TYR A 561 2.29 -27.08 11.06
CA TYR A 561 1.19 -27.72 11.79
C TYR A 561 0.86 -29.12 11.24
N ASP A 562 0.68 -29.20 9.91
CA ASP A 562 0.53 -30.42 9.13
C ASP A 562 0.80 -30.11 7.64
N LYS A 563 0.79 -31.14 6.79
CA LYS A 563 1.00 -31.00 5.34
C LYS A 563 -0.05 -30.11 4.65
N GLN A 564 -1.29 -30.11 5.14
CA GLN A 564 -2.43 -29.43 4.50
C GLN A 564 -2.43 -27.94 4.82
N SER A 565 -1.89 -27.56 5.97
CA SER A 565 -1.76 -26.19 6.45
C SER A 565 -0.63 -25.43 5.76
N GLY A 566 0.31 -26.16 5.13
CA GLY A 566 1.49 -25.61 4.51
C GLY A 566 2.54 -25.16 5.52
N ASP A 567 3.44 -24.29 5.08
CA ASP A 567 4.54 -23.81 5.89
C ASP A 567 4.09 -22.77 6.92
N PHE A 568 4.68 -22.83 8.11
CA PHE A 568 4.41 -21.86 9.17
C PHE A 568 4.92 -20.46 8.81
N SER A 569 6.03 -20.36 8.08
CA SER A 569 6.61 -19.06 7.69
C SER A 569 7.31 -19.09 6.34
N ALA A 570 7.42 -17.92 5.73
CA ALA A 570 8.12 -17.70 4.48
C ALA A 570 9.08 -16.49 4.57
N LYS A 571 9.94 -16.32 3.56
CA LYS A 571 10.78 -15.12 3.43
C LYS A 571 9.90 -13.86 3.43
N GLY A 572 10.17 -12.94 4.36
CA GLY A 572 9.37 -11.75 4.58
C GLY A 572 8.55 -11.78 5.87
N ASP A 573 8.42 -12.93 6.53
CA ASP A 573 7.76 -13.05 7.84
C ASP A 573 8.69 -12.74 9.02
N SER A 574 9.99 -12.54 8.79
CA SER A 574 10.93 -12.13 9.83
C SER A 574 10.39 -10.92 10.58
N GLY A 575 10.34 -11.02 11.90
CA GLY A 575 9.87 -9.98 12.80
C GLY A 575 8.44 -10.21 13.27
N SER A 576 7.71 -11.16 12.69
CA SER A 576 6.39 -11.54 13.18
C SER A 576 6.45 -12.05 14.62
N LEU A 577 5.51 -11.58 15.44
CA LEU A 577 5.27 -12.11 16.77
C LEU A 577 4.52 -13.43 16.69
N ILE A 578 5.06 -14.44 17.37
CA ILE A 578 4.42 -15.74 17.57
C ILE A 578 3.71 -15.71 18.91
N VAL A 579 2.45 -16.14 18.94
CA VAL A 579 1.62 -16.20 20.15
C VAL A 579 0.97 -17.57 20.31
N ASP A 580 0.55 -17.91 21.53
CA ASP A 580 -0.30 -19.07 21.79
C ASP A 580 -1.77 -18.77 21.46
N GLY A 581 -2.65 -19.76 21.65
CA GLY A 581 -4.09 -19.60 21.44
C GLY A 581 -4.80 -18.61 22.40
N MET A 582 -4.12 -18.13 23.43
CA MET A 582 -4.66 -17.13 24.37
C MET A 582 -4.13 -15.71 24.08
N GLY A 583 -3.24 -15.55 23.10
CA GLY A 583 -2.58 -14.28 22.82
C GLY A 583 -1.42 -13.97 23.78
N ASN A 584 -0.83 -14.99 24.41
CA ASN A 584 0.44 -14.82 25.11
C ASN A 584 1.58 -14.87 24.11
N MET A 585 2.50 -13.92 24.21
CA MET A 585 3.70 -13.87 23.38
C MET A 585 4.57 -15.11 23.65
N VAL A 586 5.08 -15.72 22.58
CA VAL A 586 5.95 -16.91 22.61
C VAL A 586 7.37 -16.53 22.15
N GLY A 587 7.48 -15.97 20.95
CA GLY A 587 8.78 -15.66 20.36
C GLY A 587 8.71 -14.68 19.20
N LEU A 588 9.85 -14.08 18.87
CA LEU A 588 10.03 -13.24 17.71
C LEU A 588 10.68 -14.05 16.59
N LEU A 589 9.96 -14.27 15.49
CA LEU A 589 10.45 -15.04 14.35
C LEU A 589 11.63 -14.32 13.70
N HIS A 590 12.75 -15.00 13.46
CA HIS A 590 13.91 -14.40 12.75
C HIS A 590 14.41 -15.21 11.55
N SER A 591 14.27 -16.54 11.57
CA SER A 591 14.81 -17.37 10.49
C SER A 591 14.02 -18.68 10.32
N GLY A 592 14.42 -19.47 9.33
CA GLY A 592 13.85 -20.80 9.06
C GLY A 592 14.82 -21.67 8.27
N MET A 593 14.39 -22.90 7.99
CA MET A 593 15.14 -23.90 7.22
C MET A 593 14.48 -24.13 5.85
N PRO A 594 14.73 -23.24 4.86
CA PRO A 594 14.10 -23.33 3.56
C PRO A 594 14.67 -24.47 2.70
N ARG A 595 13.81 -25.10 1.91
CA ARG A 595 14.17 -26.04 0.84
C ARG A 595 13.28 -25.77 -0.38
N GLY A 596 13.85 -25.17 -1.41
CA GLY A 596 13.09 -24.73 -2.57
C GLY A 596 12.05 -23.67 -2.17
N ALA A 597 10.78 -23.91 -2.50
CA ALA A 597 9.68 -23.03 -2.13
C ALA A 597 9.12 -23.31 -0.72
N SER A 598 9.59 -24.36 -0.04
CA SER A 598 9.08 -24.76 1.27
C SER A 598 9.99 -24.35 2.41
N ASN A 599 9.43 -24.21 3.61
CA ASN A 599 10.15 -23.99 4.86
C ASN A 599 9.82 -25.07 5.89
N HIS A 600 10.83 -25.81 6.34
CA HIS A 600 10.61 -27.01 7.17
C HIS A 600 10.45 -26.71 8.65
N VAL A 601 11.26 -25.79 9.16
CA VAL A 601 11.30 -25.40 10.58
C VAL A 601 11.52 -23.90 10.63
N THR A 602 10.80 -23.23 11.52
CA THR A 602 10.97 -21.81 11.79
C THR A 602 11.68 -21.63 13.13
N PHE A 603 12.61 -20.68 13.20
CA PHE A 603 13.34 -20.35 14.42
C PHE A 603 12.96 -18.96 14.93
N ALA A 604 12.81 -18.85 16.25
CA ALA A 604 12.41 -17.64 16.92
C ALA A 604 13.17 -17.43 18.23
N THR A 605 13.43 -16.16 18.54
CA THR A 605 14.00 -15.76 19.83
C THR A 605 12.89 -15.79 20.90
N PRO A 606 13.09 -16.42 22.07
CA PRO A 606 12.09 -16.44 23.13
C PRO A 606 11.76 -15.02 23.62
N ILE A 607 10.47 -14.69 23.69
CA ILE A 607 10.06 -13.31 23.94
C ILE A 607 10.31 -12.84 25.38
N TRP A 608 10.19 -13.75 26.36
CA TRP A 608 10.43 -13.43 27.77
C TRP A 608 11.85 -12.92 27.97
N TRP A 609 12.83 -13.54 27.30
CA TRP A 609 14.22 -13.13 27.32
C TRP A 609 14.45 -11.85 26.52
N LEU A 610 13.79 -11.73 25.36
CA LEU A 610 13.93 -10.57 24.50
C LEU A 610 13.41 -9.29 25.18
N ILE A 611 12.30 -9.37 25.91
CA ILE A 611 11.72 -8.26 26.67
C ILE A 611 12.72 -7.76 27.73
N GLU A 612 13.46 -8.66 28.39
CA GLU A 612 14.53 -8.25 29.31
C GLU A 612 15.64 -7.47 28.58
N GLN A 613 16.00 -7.87 27.36
CA GLN A 613 16.99 -7.14 26.56
C GLN A 613 16.47 -5.77 26.15
N ILE A 614 15.20 -5.67 25.71
CA ILE A 614 14.57 -4.39 25.37
C ILE A 614 14.53 -3.48 26.60
N LYS A 615 14.19 -4.02 27.79
CA LYS A 615 14.16 -3.24 29.04
C LYS A 615 15.53 -2.72 29.48
N LYS A 616 16.65 -3.33 29.08
CA LYS A 616 17.98 -2.74 29.31
C LYS A 616 18.17 -1.42 28.55
N GLN A 617 17.54 -1.31 27.39
CA GLN A 617 17.55 -0.09 26.58
C GLN A 617 16.42 0.88 26.96
N TYR A 618 15.24 0.36 27.24
CA TYR A 618 14.02 1.09 27.60
C TYR A 618 13.47 0.61 28.96
N PRO A 619 14.04 1.06 30.10
CA PRO A 619 13.70 0.53 31.43
C PRO A 619 12.22 0.67 31.81
N TYR A 620 11.53 1.64 31.23
CA TYR A 620 10.13 1.96 31.51
C TYR A 620 9.18 1.54 30.37
N ALA A 621 9.60 0.59 29.52
CA ALA A 621 8.78 0.03 28.47
C ALA A 621 7.55 -0.69 29.02
N ASP A 622 6.36 -0.31 28.54
CA ASP A 622 5.09 -0.97 28.77
C ASP A 622 4.59 -1.65 27.49
N PHE A 623 4.50 -2.98 27.53
CA PHE A 623 4.15 -3.83 26.40
C PHE A 623 2.64 -4.12 26.31
N TYR A 624 1.86 -3.67 27.31
CA TYR A 624 0.44 -4.02 27.46
C TYR A 624 -0.49 -2.82 27.33
N HIS A 625 0.06 -1.62 27.15
CA HIS A 625 -0.73 -0.42 26.93
C HIS A 625 -1.56 -0.54 25.63
N THR A 626 -2.82 -0.11 25.70
CA THR A 626 -3.80 -0.30 24.61
C THR A 626 -4.21 0.99 23.92
N GLY A 627 -3.99 2.15 24.55
CA GLY A 627 -4.20 3.48 23.97
C GLY A 627 -2.97 4.00 23.22
N TRP A 628 -3.13 5.14 22.55
CA TRP A 628 -1.99 5.89 22.03
C TRP A 628 -1.32 6.67 23.16
#